data_AF-A0A2N5IZ79-F1
#
_entry.id   AF-A0A2N5IZ79-F1
#
_cell.length_a   1.000
_cell.length_b   1.000
_cell.length_c   1.000
_cell.angle_alpha   90.00
_cell.angle_beta   90.00
_cell.angle_gamma   90.00
#
_symmetry.space_group_name_H-M   'P 1'
#
loop_
_entity.id
_entity.type
_entity.pdbx_description
1 polymer ?
#
loop_
_entity_poly.entity_id
_entity_poly.type
_entity_poly.pdbx_seq_one_letter_code
_entity_poly.pdbx_strand_id
1 'polypeptide(L)'
;MAKVIVNVDDDVKTRAAALYESMGMTLSTAVNMFLRQSILDEGMPFKPTRRAPDGYPVPPRHSAYLFDKSETTGHVILPADWDDPEDAVYDRYADK
;
A
#
# COMPACT_ATOMS: atom_id res chain seq x y z
N MET A 1 -34.26 11.93 -6.65
CA MET A 1 -32.78 11.92 -6.59
C MET A 1 -32.35 11.91 -5.13
N ALA A 2 -31.34 11.13 -4.76
CA ALA A 2 -30.78 11.16 -3.41
C ALA A 2 -29.82 12.36 -3.26
N LYS A 3 -29.71 12.91 -2.04
CA LYS A 3 -28.83 14.05 -1.71
C LYS A 3 -27.73 13.59 -0.77
N VAL A 4 -26.49 13.93 -1.07
CA VAL A 4 -25.33 13.74 -0.20
C VAL A 4 -24.86 15.11 0.29
N ILE A 5 -24.64 15.24 1.61
CA ILE A 5 -24.12 16.46 2.24
C ILE A 5 -22.81 16.09 2.92
N VAL A 6 -21.74 16.79 2.58
CA VAL A 6 -20.40 16.59 3.14
C VAL A 6 -19.87 17.93 3.61
N ASN A 7 -19.31 17.96 4.81
CA ASN A 7 -18.59 19.11 5.32
C ASN A 7 -17.13 18.98 4.90
N VAL A 8 -16.58 20.01 4.27
CA VAL A 8 -15.19 20.06 3.84
C VAL A 8 -14.72 21.51 3.94
N ASP A 9 -13.43 21.71 4.19
CA ASP A 9 -12.85 23.05 4.23
C ASP A 9 -12.92 23.73 2.86
N ASP A 10 -13.11 25.05 2.85
CA ASP A 10 -13.30 25.83 1.62
C ASP A 10 -12.09 25.75 0.69
N ASP A 11 -10.88 25.70 1.25
CA ASP A 11 -9.63 25.58 0.49
C ASP A 11 -9.52 24.19 -0.18
N VAL A 12 -9.88 23.13 0.54
CA VAL A 12 -9.88 21.75 0.05
C VAL A 12 -10.89 21.61 -1.07
N LYS A 13 -12.10 22.14 -0.89
CA LYS A 13 -13.14 22.15 -1.92
C LYS A 13 -12.68 22.83 -3.20
N THR A 14 -12.08 24.01 -3.07
CA THR A 14 -11.64 24.82 -4.21
C THR A 14 -10.52 24.12 -4.97
N ARG A 15 -9.52 23.57 -4.26
CA ARG A 15 -8.41 22.83 -4.87
C ARG A 15 -8.90 21.54 -5.55
N ALA A 16 -9.78 20.79 -4.90
CA ALA A 16 -10.35 19.57 -5.47
C ALA A 16 -11.17 19.87 -6.73
N ALA A 17 -12.02 20.90 -6.70
CA ALA A 17 -12.82 21.30 -7.85
C ALA A 17 -11.93 21.67 -9.05
N ALA A 18 -10.89 22.48 -8.85
CA ALA A 18 -9.97 22.87 -9.92
C ALA A 18 -9.21 21.66 -10.49
N LEU A 19 -8.78 20.72 -9.63
CA LEU A 19 -8.11 19.49 -10.03
C LEU A 19 -9.03 18.62 -10.91
N TYR A 20 -10.26 18.36 -10.47
CA TYR A 20 -11.20 17.55 -11.24
C TYR A 20 -11.60 18.22 -12.56
N GLU A 21 -11.76 19.54 -12.56
CA GLU A 21 -12.06 20.30 -13.78
C GLU A 21 -10.91 20.20 -14.80
N SER A 22 -9.65 20.24 -14.35
CA SER A 22 -8.49 20.01 -15.24
C SER A 22 -8.46 18.61 -15.86
N MET A 23 -9.16 17.65 -15.25
CA MET A 23 -9.35 16.29 -15.78
C MET A 23 -10.64 16.15 -16.60
N GLY A 24 -11.39 17.24 -16.79
CA GLY A 24 -12.62 17.26 -17.58
C GLY A 24 -13.85 16.71 -16.85
N MET A 25 -13.88 16.78 -15.51
CA MET A 25 -15.02 16.31 -14.73
C MET A 25 -15.37 17.25 -13.56
N THR A 26 -16.65 17.32 -13.22
CA THR A 26 -17.09 18.08 -12.04
C THR A 26 -16.82 17.31 -10.75
N LEU A 27 -16.70 18.04 -9.63
CA LEU A 27 -16.58 17.45 -8.30
C LEU A 27 -17.73 16.45 -7.99
N SER A 28 -18.96 16.79 -8.39
CA SER A 28 -20.13 15.92 -8.19
C SER A 28 -20.02 14.61 -8.98
N THR A 29 -19.48 14.66 -10.20
CA THR A 29 -19.22 13.47 -11.03
C THR A 29 -18.19 12.57 -10.35
N ALA A 30 -17.09 13.15 -9.84
CA ALA A 30 -16.05 12.40 -9.14
C ALA A 30 -16.59 11.70 -7.88
N VAL A 31 -17.37 12.41 -7.05
CA VAL A 31 -18.01 11.82 -5.85
C VAL A 31 -18.94 10.67 -6.22
N ASN A 32 -19.74 10.80 -7.28
CA ASN A 32 -20.62 9.73 -7.73
C ASN A 32 -19.82 8.51 -8.23
N MET A 33 -18.72 8.72 -8.95
CA MET A 33 -17.82 7.64 -9.35
C MET A 33 -17.23 6.90 -8.14
N PHE A 34 -16.80 7.61 -7.09
CA PHE A 34 -16.26 6.98 -5.89
C PHE A 34 -17.28 6.11 -5.16
N LEU A 35 -18.54 6.54 -5.08
CA LEU A 35 -19.60 5.72 -4.49
C LEU A 35 -19.83 4.44 -5.29
N ARG A 36 -19.84 4.53 -6.63
CA ARG A 36 -19.97 3.36 -7.51
C ARG A 36 -18.79 2.42 -7.38
N GLN A 37 -17.56 2.94 -7.35
CA GLN A 37 -16.36 2.14 -7.17
C GLN A 37 -16.37 1.40 -5.82
N SER A 38 -16.81 2.07 -4.76
CA SER A 38 -16.89 1.47 -3.43
C SER A 38 -17.86 0.29 -3.38
N ILE A 39 -18.97 0.36 -4.13
CA ILE A 39 -19.93 -0.75 -4.28
C ILE A 39 -19.33 -1.90 -5.09
N LEU A 40 -18.59 -1.60 -6.17
CA LEU A 40 -17.97 -2.61 -7.02
C LEU A 40 -16.85 -3.39 -6.30
N ASP A 41 -16.03 -2.69 -5.53
CA ASP A 41 -14.87 -3.26 -4.84
C ASP A 41 -15.19 -3.77 -3.42
N GLU A 42 -16.44 -3.61 -2.97
CA GLU A 42 -16.88 -3.88 -1.58
C GLU A 42 -15.94 -3.22 -0.54
N GLY A 43 -15.50 -2.00 -0.82
CA GLY A 43 -14.41 -1.37 -0.08
C GLY A 43 -14.24 0.13 -0.32
N MET A 44 -13.10 0.67 0.09
CA MET A 44 -12.77 2.07 -0.15
C MET A 44 -12.41 2.30 -1.63
N PRO A 45 -12.75 3.45 -2.22
CA PRO A 45 -12.51 3.74 -3.63
C PRO A 45 -11.01 3.92 -3.97
N PHE A 46 -10.15 3.90 -2.95
CA PHE A 46 -8.70 3.84 -3.05
C PHE A 46 -8.14 3.08 -1.85
N LYS A 47 -6.97 2.47 -2.00
CA LYS A 47 -6.26 1.80 -0.89
C LYS A 47 -5.54 2.86 -0.03
N PRO A 48 -5.88 3.02 1.26
CA PRO A 48 -5.16 3.93 2.14
C PRO A 48 -3.70 3.45 2.29
N THR A 49 -2.75 4.34 2.00
CA THR A 49 -1.32 4.05 2.17
C THR A 49 -0.69 5.13 3.04
N ARG A 50 0.15 4.73 4.00
CA ARG A 50 1.04 5.67 4.69
C ARG A 50 2.29 5.79 3.83
N ARG A 51 2.50 6.94 3.18
CA ARG A 51 3.77 7.19 2.48
C ARG A 51 4.88 7.41 3.50
N ALA A 52 6.03 6.78 3.29
CA ALA A 52 7.25 7.15 3.98
C ALA A 52 7.76 8.50 3.43
N PRO A 53 8.64 9.20 4.17
CA PRO A 53 9.23 10.47 3.73
C PRO A 53 9.91 10.42 2.35
N ASP A 54 10.35 9.25 1.93
CA ASP A 54 11.02 8.96 0.65
C ASP A 54 10.05 8.66 -0.52
N GLY A 55 8.74 8.72 -0.28
CA GLY A 55 7.71 8.55 -1.32
C GLY A 55 7.32 7.10 -1.60
N TYR A 56 7.96 6.12 -0.94
CA TYR A 56 7.56 4.73 -1.07
C TYR A 56 6.37 4.41 -0.14
N PRO A 57 5.41 3.55 -0.57
CA PRO A 57 4.41 3.03 0.33
C PRO A 57 5.10 2.32 1.49
N VAL A 58 4.82 2.72 2.74
CA VAL A 58 5.25 1.92 3.89
C VAL A 58 4.47 0.61 3.78
N PRO A 59 5.13 -0.55 3.56
CA PRO A 59 4.43 -1.80 3.58
C PRO A 59 3.71 -1.92 4.93
N PRO A 60 2.53 -2.57 5.01
CA PRO A 60 1.97 -2.96 6.29
C PRO A 60 3.07 -3.59 7.13
N ARG A 61 3.06 -3.42 8.45
CA ARG A 61 3.92 -4.19 9.36
C ARG A 61 3.52 -5.67 9.26
N HIS A 62 3.88 -6.33 8.16
CA HIS A 62 3.88 -7.77 8.03
C HIS A 62 5.14 -8.23 8.75
N SER A 63 4.96 -9.16 9.69
CA SER A 63 6.04 -9.92 10.31
C SER A 63 6.90 -10.68 9.30
N ALA A 64 6.49 -10.76 8.03
CA ALA A 64 7.21 -11.43 6.94
C ALA A 64 8.62 -10.86 6.65
N TYR A 65 8.98 -9.70 7.20
CA TYR A 65 10.35 -9.14 7.11
C TYR A 65 11.09 -9.09 8.46
N LEU A 66 10.51 -9.65 9.53
CA LEU A 66 11.30 -9.97 10.72
C LEU A 66 11.93 -11.34 10.48
N PHE A 67 13.08 -11.34 9.81
CA PHE A 67 13.93 -12.52 9.82
C PHE A 67 14.52 -12.66 11.22
N ASP A 68 14.32 -13.82 11.85
CA ASP A 68 15.03 -14.13 13.08
C ASP A 68 16.53 -14.13 12.79
N LYS A 69 17.31 -13.55 13.70
CA LYS A 69 18.77 -13.57 13.62
C LYS A 69 19.29 -14.67 14.53
N SER A 70 20.25 -15.43 14.05
CA SER A 70 21.00 -16.37 14.88
C SER A 70 21.67 -15.63 16.03
N GLU A 71 21.39 -16.01 17.28
CA GLU A 71 21.98 -15.38 18.46
C GLU A 71 23.51 -15.58 18.54
N THR A 72 24.03 -16.63 17.89
CA THR A 72 25.46 -16.98 17.92
C THR A 72 26.27 -16.29 16.84
N THR A 73 25.71 -16.11 15.63
CA THR A 73 26.44 -15.57 14.47
C THR A 73 25.93 -14.20 14.02
N GLY A 74 24.73 -13.80 14.44
CA GLY A 74 24.07 -12.54 14.05
C GLY A 74 23.51 -12.53 12.61
N HIS A 75 23.67 -13.63 11.87
CA HIS A 75 23.14 -13.79 10.51
C HIS A 75 21.63 -13.99 10.51
N VAL A 76 21.01 -13.51 9.44
CA VAL A 76 19.59 -13.70 9.12
C VAL A 76 19.33 -15.18 8.86
N ILE A 77 18.38 -15.78 9.57
CA ILE A 77 17.91 -17.16 9.35
C ILE A 77 16.72 -17.09 8.40
N LEU A 78 16.79 -17.83 7.29
CA LEU A 78 15.67 -17.97 6.37
C LEU A 78 14.64 -18.97 6.94
N PRO A 79 13.34 -18.75 6.71
CA PRO A 79 12.31 -19.73 7.05
C PRO A 79 12.59 -21.11 6.43
N ALA A 80 12.30 -22.19 7.16
CA ALA A 80 12.60 -23.56 6.71
C ALA A 80 11.84 -23.99 5.45
N ASP A 81 10.72 -23.32 5.12
CA ASP A 81 9.96 -23.53 3.89
C ASP A 81 10.59 -22.86 2.66
N TRP A 82 11.60 -22.01 2.87
CA TRP A 82 12.43 -21.38 1.83
C TRP A 82 13.81 -22.04 1.72
N ASP A 83 14.08 -23.03 2.56
CA ASP A 83 15.26 -23.90 2.46
C ASP A 83 15.04 -24.84 1.27
N ASP A 84 15.42 -24.38 0.07
CA ASP A 84 15.38 -25.20 -1.13
C ASP A 84 16.44 -26.29 -1.00
N PRO A 85 16.10 -27.60 -1.10
CA PRO A 85 17.09 -28.67 -1.08
C PRO A 85 18.17 -28.52 -2.16
N GLU A 86 17.98 -27.69 -3.19
CA GLU A 86 18.98 -27.35 -4.20
C GLU A 86 19.99 -26.25 -3.76
N ASP A 87 19.74 -25.49 -2.69
CA ASP A 87 20.68 -24.44 -2.22
C ASP A 87 21.97 -25.04 -1.60
N ALA A 88 21.92 -26.30 -1.17
CA ALA A 88 23.10 -27.05 -0.68
C ALA A 88 24.21 -27.21 -1.74
N VAL A 89 23.92 -26.94 -3.02
CA VAL A 89 24.90 -26.93 -4.11
C VAL A 89 26.01 -25.88 -3.89
N TYR A 90 25.71 -24.82 -3.14
CA TYR A 90 26.67 -23.74 -2.85
C TYR A 90 27.30 -23.80 -1.45
N ASP A 91 26.77 -24.61 -0.53
CA ASP A 91 27.32 -24.79 0.83
C ASP A 91 28.79 -25.22 0.81
N ARG A 92 29.17 -26.05 -0.17
CA ARG A 92 30.57 -26.47 -0.41
C ARG A 92 31.55 -25.34 -0.72
N TYR A 93 31.06 -24.14 -1.00
CA TYR A 93 31.88 -22.95 -1.26
C TYR A 93 31.88 -21.95 -0.09
N ALA A 94 31.07 -22.17 0.96
CA ALA A 94 30.97 -21.29 2.12
C ALA A 94 32.14 -21.45 3.11
N ASP A 95 32.81 -22.62 3.11
CA ASP A 95 33.98 -22.90 3.96
C ASP A 95 35.32 -22.53 3.26
N LYS A 96 35.52 -21.25 2.95
CA LYS A 96 36.86 -20.70 2.67
C LYS A 96 37.14 -19.41 3.43
#